data_AF-A0A9N9JBR9-F1
#
_entry.id   AF-A0A9N9JBR9-F1
#
_cell.length_a   1.000
_cell.length_b   1.000
_cell.length_c   1.000
_cell.angle_alpha   90.00
_cell.angle_beta   90.00
_cell.angle_gamma   90.00
#
_symmetry.space_group_name_H-M   'P 1'
#
loop_
_entity.id
_entity.type
_entity.pdbx_description
1 polymer ?
#
loop_
_entity_poly.entity_id
_entity_poly.type
_entity_poly.pdbx_seq_one_letter_code
_entity_poly.pdbx_strand_id
1 'polypeptide(L)'
;HPGNILIHNNSVKVSDFGISKLTTEPSIALLKLAGALEYSDPIFLKKMGKYSRNKSSDIYSIGILFWQISSGRCPYRLKNFEDEFDILTFIISGNREDPIIGTPIDY
;
A
#
# COMPACT_ATOMS: atom_id res chain seq x y z
N HIS A 1 2.44 2.61 4.59
CA HIS A 1 2.30 1.50 5.55
C HIS A 1 1.93 2.07 6.93
N PRO A 2 0.96 1.50 7.68
CA PRO A 2 0.54 1.99 9.00
C PRO A 2 1.65 2.00 10.04
N GLY A 3 2.65 1.11 9.93
CA GLY A 3 3.82 1.12 10.81
C GLY A 3 4.68 2.39 10.72
N ASN A 4 4.45 3.22 9.69
CA ASN A 4 5.16 4.48 9.47
C ASN A 4 4.34 5.69 9.94
N ILE A 5 3.23 5.45 10.64
CA ILE A 5 2.36 6.49 11.22
C ILE A 5 2.51 6.42 12.74
N LEU A 6 3.09 7.46 13.32
CA LEU A 6 3.35 7.59 14.76
C LEU A 6 2.34 8.54 15.39
N ILE A 7 1.85 8.19 16.58
CA ILE A 7 0.94 9.03 17.37
C ILE A 7 1.66 9.44 18.65
N HIS A 8 1.78 10.74 18.89
CA HIS A 8 2.36 11.29 20.12
C HIS A 8 1.62 12.56 20.51
N ASN A 9 1.10 12.64 21.74
CA ASN A 9 0.34 13.78 22.27
C ASN A 9 -0.77 14.25 21.32
N ASN A 10 -1.61 13.32 20.85
CA ASN A 10 -2.68 13.58 19.87
C ASN A 10 -2.20 14.16 18.52
N SER A 11 -0.90 14.13 18.23
CA SER A 11 -0.33 14.52 16.94
C SER A 11 0.05 13.28 16.15
N VAL A 12 -0.38 13.24 14.89
CA VAL A 12 -0.02 12.21 13.91
C VAL A 12 1.23 12.66 13.16
N LYS A 13 2.24 11.80 13.08
CA LYS A 13 3.51 12.05 12.38
C LYS A 13 3.83 10.90 11.44
N VAL A 14 4.36 11.22 10.27
CA VAL A 14 4.88 10.23 9.32
C VAL A 14 6.37 10.01 9.60
N SER A 15 6.78 8.74 9.63
CA SER A 15 8.17 8.32 9.83
C SER A 15 8.67 7.43 8.69
N ASP A 16 9.91 7.00 8.79
CA ASP A 16 10.53 6.04 7.86
C ASP A 16 10.45 6.45 6.39
N PHE A 17 11.18 7.53 6.07
CA PHE A 17 11.44 7.97 4.70
C PHE A 17 12.59 7.16 4.05
N GLY A 18 13.12 6.12 4.69
CA GLY A 18 14.34 5.42 4.28
C GLY A 18 14.24 4.69 2.95
N ILE A 19 13.04 4.19 2.62
CA ILE A 19 12.76 3.47 1.36
C ILE A 19 12.67 4.44 0.15
N SER A 20 12.59 5.76 0.38
CA SER A 20 12.55 6.77 -0.70
C SER A 20 13.88 6.90 -1.49
N LYS A 21 14.99 6.40 -0.93
CA LYS A 21 16.35 6.59 -1.46
C LYS A 21 17.00 5.34 -2.05
N LEU A 22 16.34 4.17 -2.02
CA LEU A 22 16.92 2.96 -2.58
C LEU A 22 16.93 3.06 -4.11
N THR A 23 18.13 3.27 -4.65
CA THR A 23 18.45 3.19 -6.09
C THR A 23 18.32 1.77 -6.64
N THR A 24 18.18 0.78 -5.75
CA THR A 24 17.84 -0.61 -6.05
C THR A 24 16.38 -0.84 -5.70
N GLU A 25 15.59 -0.99 -6.75
CA GLU A 25 14.17 -1.23 -6.69
C GLU A 25 13.90 -2.53 -5.89
N PRO A 26 13.15 -2.47 -4.78
CA PRO A 26 12.95 -3.61 -3.91
C PRO A 26 12.19 -4.73 -4.64
N SER A 27 12.64 -5.98 -4.47
CA SER A 27 11.91 -7.14 -4.98
C SER A 27 10.53 -7.25 -4.33
N ILE A 28 9.59 -7.93 -5.00
CA ILE A 28 8.24 -8.18 -4.45
C ILE A 28 8.32 -8.86 -3.07
N ALA A 29 9.24 -9.82 -2.91
CA ALA A 29 9.48 -10.48 -1.64
C ALA A 29 9.92 -9.49 -0.54
N LEU A 30 10.77 -8.52 -0.87
CA LEU A 30 11.20 -7.48 0.08
C LEU A 30 10.06 -6.52 0.42
N LEU A 31 9.21 -6.16 -0.55
CA LEU A 31 8.02 -5.35 -0.30
C LEU A 31 7.07 -6.03 0.67
N LYS A 32 6.83 -7.33 0.52
CA LYS A 32 5.98 -8.07 1.45
C LYS A 32 6.62 -8.21 2.82
N LEU A 33 7.91 -8.52 2.90
CA LEU A 33 8.61 -8.60 4.19
C LEU A 33 8.50 -7.27 4.97
N ALA A 34 8.50 -6.15 4.24
CA ALA A 34 8.29 -4.82 4.80
C ALA A 34 6.80 -4.44 5.01
N GLY A 35 5.86 -5.32 4.71
CA GLY A 35 4.41 -5.05 4.78
C GLY A 35 3.91 -4.02 3.75
N ALA A 36 4.70 -3.71 2.73
CA ALA A 36 4.44 -2.63 1.80
C ALA A 36 3.70 -3.06 0.51
N LEU A 37 3.52 -4.37 0.28
CA LEU A 37 2.96 -4.89 -0.98
C LEU A 37 1.56 -4.33 -1.24
N GLU A 38 0.69 -4.36 -0.24
CA GLU A 38 -0.71 -3.92 -0.32
C GLU A 38 -0.86 -2.41 -0.49
N TYR A 39 0.18 -1.64 -0.12
CA TYR A 39 0.21 -0.18 -0.24
C TYR A 39 0.98 0.28 -1.48
N SER A 40 1.47 -0.65 -2.29
CA SER A 40 2.32 -0.34 -3.44
C SER A 40 1.49 -0.01 -4.69
N ASP A 41 1.94 1.03 -5.40
CA ASP A 41 1.36 1.47 -6.67
C ASP A 41 1.31 0.34 -7.72
N PRO A 42 0.15 0.06 -8.35
CA PRO A 42 0.00 -0.95 -9.39
C PRO A 42 0.97 -0.78 -10.56
N ILE A 43 1.27 0.45 -10.97
CA ILE A 43 2.18 0.73 -12.08
C ILE A 43 3.61 0.38 -11.69
N PHE A 44 3.99 0.72 -10.47
CA PHE A 44 5.28 0.36 -9.88
C PHE A 44 5.47 -1.16 -9.86
N LEU A 45 4.46 -1.89 -9.37
CA LEU A 45 4.46 -3.36 -9.31
C LEU A 45 4.52 -3.97 -10.72
N LYS A 46 3.71 -3.47 -11.66
CA LYS A 46 3.67 -3.96 -13.05
C LYS A 46 4.99 -3.77 -13.79
N LYS A 47 5.68 -2.66 -13.54
CA LYS A 47 6.96 -2.35 -14.17
C LYS A 47 8.16 -2.98 -13.46
N MET A 48 7.95 -3.75 -12.40
CA MET A 48 8.99 -4.48 -11.68
C MET A 48 10.18 -3.58 -11.31
N GLY A 49 9.89 -2.38 -10.80
CA GLY A 49 10.92 -1.41 -10.43
C GLY A 49 11.50 -0.59 -11.58
N LYS A 50 11.16 -0.83 -12.86
CA LYS A 50 11.57 0.06 -13.98
C LYS A 50 10.84 1.41 -13.99
N TYR A 51 10.19 1.75 -12.88
CA TYR A 51 9.43 2.96 -12.67
C TYR A 51 9.75 3.46 -11.27
N SER A 52 10.38 4.63 -11.21
CA SER A 52 10.64 5.27 -9.93
C SER A 52 9.32 5.76 -9.34
N ARG A 53 9.12 5.44 -8.06
CA ARG A 53 7.99 5.99 -7.29
C ARG A 53 7.97 7.51 -7.41
N ASN A 54 6.78 8.05 -7.53
CA ASN A 54 6.55 9.48 -7.59
C ASN A 54 5.39 9.88 -6.68
N LYS A 55 5.01 11.15 -6.74
CA LYS A 55 3.90 11.69 -5.94
C LYS A 55 2.60 10.89 -6.10
N SER A 56 2.32 10.35 -7.29
CA SER A 56 1.13 9.53 -7.52
C SER A 56 1.20 8.18 -6.79
N SER A 57 2.39 7.60 -6.69
CA SER A 57 2.62 6.39 -5.88
C SER A 57 2.40 6.67 -4.38
N ASP A 58 2.83 7.85 -3.89
CA ASP A 58 2.56 8.27 -2.51
C ASP A 58 1.06 8.46 -2.26
N ILE A 59 0.36 9.13 -3.17
CA ILE A 59 -1.11 9.33 -3.10
C ILE A 59 -1.83 7.99 -3.05
N TYR A 60 -1.45 7.03 -3.90
CA TYR A 60 -2.03 5.68 -3.87
C TYR A 60 -1.87 5.03 -2.49
N SER A 61 -0.66 5.05 -1.95
CA SER A 61 -0.35 4.42 -0.66
C SER A 61 -1.10 5.06 0.52
N ILE A 62 -1.31 6.39 0.46
CA ILE A 62 -2.11 7.13 1.44
C ILE A 62 -3.59 6.79 1.30
N GLY A 63 -4.11 6.64 0.09
CA GLY A 63 -5.49 6.19 -0.14
C GLY A 63 -5.78 4.83 0.50
N ILE A 64 -4.88 3.85 0.33
CA ILE A 64 -5.02 2.55 0.98
C ILE A 64 -4.97 2.67 2.52
N LEU A 65 -4.10 3.54 3.04
CA LEU A 65 -4.02 3.81 4.47
C LEU A 65 -5.33 4.44 5.01
N PHE A 66 -5.92 5.40 4.32
CA PHE A 66 -7.20 6.00 4.70
C PHE A 66 -8.35 4.99 4.61
N TRP A 67 -8.34 4.12 3.59
CA TRP A 67 -9.27 3.00 3.54
C TRP A 67 -9.13 2.11 4.79
N GLN A 68 -7.91 1.70 5.15
CA GLN A 68 -7.67 0.87 6.33
C GLN A 68 -8.14 1.54 7.63
N ILE A 69 -7.89 2.84 7.79
CA ILE A 69 -8.30 3.60 8.98
C ILE A 69 -9.83 3.69 9.05
N SER A 70 -10.48 4.04 7.94
CA SER A 70 -11.94 4.17 7.90
C SER A 70 -12.66 2.82 8.05
N SER A 71 -12.08 1.76 7.51
CA SER A 71 -12.67 0.43 7.46
C SER A 71 -12.35 -0.41 8.70
N GLY A 72 -11.25 -0.10 9.40
CA GLY A 72 -10.70 -0.90 10.48
C GLY A 72 -10.16 -2.27 10.01
N ARG A 73 -9.98 -2.49 8.71
CA ARG A 73 -9.57 -3.78 8.13
C ARG A 73 -8.21 -3.70 7.45
N CYS A 74 -7.45 -4.79 7.49
CA CYS A 74 -6.23 -4.92 6.69
C CYS A 74 -6.61 -5.01 5.19
N PRO A 75 -5.94 -4.26 4.29
CA PRO A 75 -6.21 -4.31 2.85
C PRO A 75 -6.18 -5.75 2.33
N TYR A 76 -7.14 -6.07 1.45
CA TYR A 76 -7.27 -7.37 0.77
C TYR A 76 -7.38 -8.63 1.65
N ARG A 77 -7.42 -8.51 3.00
CA ARG A 77 -7.48 -9.66 3.92
C ARG A 77 -8.70 -10.57 3.76
N LEU A 78 -9.79 -10.06 3.19
CA LEU A 78 -11.01 -10.82 2.95
C LEU A 78 -10.97 -11.62 1.63
N LYS A 79 -9.93 -11.40 0.82
CA LYS A 79 -9.70 -12.20 -0.38
C LYS A 79 -9.03 -13.51 0.04
N ASN A 80 -9.54 -14.62 -0.47
CA ASN A 80 -8.96 -15.95 -0.26
C ASN A 80 -7.77 -16.17 -1.21
N PHE A 81 -6.76 -15.31 -1.11
CA PHE A 81 -5.54 -15.45 -1.90
C PHE A 81 -4.67 -16.56 -1.31
N GLU A 82 -4.17 -17.44 -2.17
CA GLU A 82 -3.33 -18.57 -1.77
C GLU A 82 -1.89 -18.10 -1.55
N ASP A 83 -1.43 -17.15 -2.36
CA ASP A 83 -0.08 -16.63 -2.27
C ASP A 83 0.05 -15.12 -2.65
N GLU A 84 1.31 -14.69 -2.76
CA GLU A 84 1.69 -13.31 -3.07
C GLU A 84 1.42 -12.92 -4.52
N PHE A 85 1.49 -13.90 -5.42
CA PHE A 85 1.28 -13.71 -6.83
C PHE A 85 -0.19 -13.39 -7.11
N ASP A 86 -1.11 -13.96 -6.34
CA ASP A 86 -2.54 -13.61 -6.40
C ASP A 86 -2.79 -12.15 -6.02
N ILE A 87 -2.24 -11.70 -4.88
CA ILE A 87 -2.35 -10.29 -4.43
C ILE A 87 -1.77 -9.36 -5.48
N LEU A 88 -0.55 -9.66 -5.95
CA LEU A 88 0.15 -8.89 -6.95
C LEU A 88 -0.67 -8.76 -8.24
N THR A 89 -1.18 -9.89 -8.75
CA THR A 89 -1.98 -9.94 -9.98
C THR A 89 -3.28 -9.16 -9.83
N PHE A 90 -3.92 -9.27 -8.66
CA PHE A 90 -5.13 -8.54 -8.34
C PHE A 90 -4.91 -7.02 -8.38
N ILE A 91 -3.85 -6.54 -7.72
CA ILE A 91 -3.49 -5.11 -7.67
C ILE A 91 -3.08 -4.59 -9.06
N ILE A 92 -2.23 -5.32 -9.78
CA ILE A 92 -1.77 -4.95 -11.14
C ILE A 92 -2.93 -4.86 -12.13
N SER A 93 -3.99 -5.65 -11.92
CA SER A 93 -5.20 -5.62 -12.74
C SER A 93 -6.07 -4.38 -12.46
N GLY A 94 -5.69 -3.53 -11.50
CA GLY A 94 -6.40 -2.30 -11.15
C GLY A 94 -7.57 -2.51 -10.19
N ASN A 95 -7.71 -3.72 -9.63
CA ASN A 95 -8.72 -3.97 -8.62
C ASN A 95 -8.37 -3.24 -7.32
N ARG A 96 -9.41 -2.88 -6.56
CA ARG A 96 -9.30 -2.15 -5.29
C ARG A 96 -9.91 -2.95 -4.15
N GLU A 97 -9.69 -2.45 -2.94
CA GLU A 97 -10.28 -2.99 -1.72
C GLU A 97 -11.81 -2.96 -1.80
N ASP A 98 -12.46 -3.90 -1.12
CA ASP A 98 -13.92 -3.94 -1.10
C ASP A 98 -14.47 -2.70 -0.37
N PRO A 99 -15.44 -1.97 -0.95
CA PRO A 99 -16.10 -0.87 -0.26
C PRO A 99 -16.73 -1.36 1.05
N ILE A 100 -16.54 -0.59 2.13
CA ILE A 100 -17.15 -0.88 3.42
C ILE A 100 -18.23 0.16 3.70
N ILE A 101 -19.37 -0.27 4.22
CA ILE A 101 -20.46 0.63 4.63
C ILE A 101 -19.90 1.65 5.63
N GLY A 102 -19.98 2.93 5.27
CA GLY A 102 -19.44 4.05 6.05
C GLY A 102 -18.08 4.58 5.57
N THR A 103 -17.38 3.88 4.69
CA THR A 103 -16.20 4.43 4.00
C THR A 103 -16.67 5.30 2.83
N PRO A 104 -16.22 6.57 2.70
CA PRO A 104 -16.51 7.42 1.54
C PRO A 104 -16.08 6.73 0.24
N ILE A 105 -16.77 6.98 -0.87
CA ILE A 105 -16.39 6.40 -2.18
C ILE A 105 -15.15 7.11 -2.76
N ASP A 106 -14.96 8.40 -2.42
CA ASP A 106 -13.94 9.28 -2.99
C ASP A 106 -12.72 9.49 -2.07
N TYR A 107 -12.35 8.47 -1.28
CA TYR A 107 -11.21 8.55 -0.35
C TYR A 107 -9.83 8.60 -1.04
#